data_AF-B2B7U9-F1
#
_entry.id   AF-B2B7U9-F1
#
_cell.length_a   1.000
_cell.length_b   1.000
_cell.length_c   1.000
_cell.angle_alpha   90.00
_cell.angle_beta   90.00
_cell.angle_gamma   90.00
#
_symmetry.space_group_name_H-M   'P 1'
#
loop_
_entity.id
_entity.type
_entity.pdbx_description
1 polymer ?
#
loop_
_entity_poly.entity_id
_entity_poly.type
_entity_poly.pdbx_seq_one_letter_code
_entity_poly.pdbx_strand_id
1 'polypeptide(L)'
;MPLVAQHQAVTRSATPMKVALSNAQTEYEKLSDPATAQATALPLQAARLNGLLKNLANAEGAVAESLRTRKEMIRSLEKLLAENQNALQQEEAQMKLLSGRRTEIEHKKNQVEATILGGQVTKQEDRTSTEPEPPQFEALTPPPQSDADDEHVQSDPIKTEQNGNNGVPQQTPTFPVVAPGIEMLSSVAANYQAVPINGSNKKRKVAPSDDFPDLGNDGIDEDVKEMLRNDGQSA
;
A
#
# COMPACT_ATOMS: atom_id res chain seq x y z
N MET A 1 -4.96 -2.60 5.53
CA MET A 1 -5.57 -3.08 4.26
C MET A 1 -6.83 -3.94 4.52
N PRO A 2 -7.90 -3.43 5.16
CA PRO A 2 -9.04 -4.26 5.58
C PRO A 2 -9.95 -4.67 4.40
N LEU A 3 -10.08 -3.78 3.41
CA LEU A 3 -11.02 -3.96 2.31
C LEU A 3 -10.62 -5.07 1.34
N VAL A 4 -9.31 -5.24 1.09
CA VAL A 4 -8.79 -6.31 0.23
C VAL A 4 -9.11 -7.68 0.84
N ALA A 5 -8.92 -7.85 2.15
CA ALA A 5 -9.23 -9.09 2.85
C ALA A 5 -10.73 -9.43 2.79
N GLN A 6 -11.59 -8.42 2.96
CA GLN A 6 -13.05 -8.61 2.88
C GLN A 6 -13.51 -8.91 1.44
N HIS A 7 -12.92 -8.25 0.45
CA HIS A 7 -13.17 -8.57 -0.95
C HIS A 7 -12.77 -10.01 -1.28
N GLN A 8 -11.59 -10.45 -0.82
CA GLN A 8 -11.17 -11.85 -0.96
C GLN A 8 -12.15 -12.82 -0.26
N ALA A 9 -12.67 -12.47 0.92
CA ALA A 9 -13.66 -13.28 1.62
C ALA A 9 -14.97 -13.39 0.82
N VAL A 10 -15.44 -12.32 0.19
CA VAL A 10 -16.61 -12.35 -0.71
C VAL A 10 -16.35 -13.30 -1.89
N THR A 11 -15.19 -13.19 -2.54
CA THR A 11 -14.82 -14.07 -3.66
C THR A 11 -14.76 -15.53 -3.24
N ARG A 12 -14.14 -15.82 -2.09
CA ARG A 12 -14.03 -17.19 -1.55
C ARG A 12 -15.39 -17.81 -1.21
N SER A 13 -16.32 -17.04 -0.64
CA SER A 13 -17.67 -17.54 -0.31
C SER A 13 -18.61 -17.60 -1.51
N ALA A 14 -18.36 -16.84 -2.58
CA ALA A 14 -19.25 -16.78 -3.74
C ALA A 14 -19.25 -18.06 -4.58
N THR A 15 -18.09 -18.70 -4.77
CA THR A 15 -17.98 -19.95 -5.55
C THR A 15 -18.76 -21.11 -4.92
N PRO A 16 -18.55 -21.49 -3.65
CA PRO A 16 -19.30 -22.59 -3.02
C PRO A 16 -20.80 -22.30 -2.95
N MET A 17 -21.21 -21.05 -2.73
CA MET A 17 -22.62 -20.64 -2.80
C MET A 17 -23.24 -20.93 -4.18
N LYS A 18 -22.56 -20.55 -5.27
CA LYS A 18 -23.05 -20.82 -6.64
C LYS A 18 -23.18 -22.32 -6.93
N VAL A 19 -22.20 -23.11 -6.52
CA VAL A 19 -22.22 -24.57 -6.68
C VAL A 19 -23.36 -25.19 -5.88
N ALA A 20 -23.52 -24.79 -4.62
CA ALA A 20 -24.58 -25.31 -3.75
C ALA A 20 -25.98 -24.98 -4.29
N LEU A 21 -26.19 -23.75 -4.77
CA LEU A 21 -27.43 -23.33 -5.42
C LEU A 21 -27.71 -24.13 -6.70
N SER A 22 -26.71 -24.28 -7.58
CA SER A 22 -26.86 -25.05 -8.82
C SER A 22 -27.24 -26.51 -8.55
N ASN A 23 -26.57 -27.14 -7.59
CA ASN A 23 -26.86 -28.52 -7.20
C ASN A 23 -28.26 -28.67 -6.60
N ALA A 24 -28.66 -27.77 -5.71
CA ALA A 24 -29.98 -27.79 -5.09
C ALA A 24 -31.09 -27.56 -6.14
N GLN A 25 -30.89 -26.60 -7.05
CA GLN A 25 -31.80 -26.30 -8.14
C GLN A 25 -31.98 -27.50 -9.08
N THR A 26 -30.85 -28.09 -9.51
CA THR A 26 -30.84 -29.24 -10.42
C THR A 26 -31.57 -30.45 -9.81
N GLU A 27 -31.31 -30.75 -8.54
CA GLU A 27 -32.02 -31.88 -7.88
C GLU A 27 -33.48 -31.58 -7.57
N TYR A 28 -33.82 -30.32 -7.27
CA TYR A 28 -35.20 -29.90 -7.11
C TYR A 28 -36.00 -30.11 -8.39
N GLU A 29 -35.48 -29.65 -9.53
CA GLU A 29 -36.14 -29.77 -10.83
C GLU A 29 -36.39 -31.24 -11.22
N LYS A 30 -35.41 -32.11 -10.98
CA LYS A 30 -35.56 -33.57 -11.22
C LYS A 30 -36.67 -34.20 -10.37
N LEU A 31 -36.83 -33.74 -9.13
CA LEU A 31 -37.75 -34.34 -8.16
C LEU A 31 -39.12 -33.65 -8.12
N SER A 32 -39.26 -32.46 -8.71
CA SER A 32 -40.51 -31.71 -8.79
C SER A 32 -41.43 -32.23 -9.90
N ASP A 33 -40.93 -33.05 -10.83
CA ASP A 33 -41.74 -33.65 -11.89
C ASP A 33 -42.61 -34.79 -11.33
N PRO A 34 -43.96 -34.67 -11.36
CA PRO A 34 -44.87 -35.71 -10.88
C PRO A 34 -44.71 -37.04 -11.64
N ALA A 35 -44.23 -37.04 -12.88
CA ALA A 35 -43.96 -38.28 -13.61
C ALA A 35 -42.79 -39.06 -12.98
N THR A 36 -41.73 -38.37 -12.54
CA THR A 36 -40.60 -38.96 -11.82
C THR A 36 -41.02 -39.50 -10.45
N ALA A 37 -41.95 -38.82 -9.78
CA ALA A 37 -42.52 -39.27 -8.51
C ALA A 37 -43.33 -40.57 -8.65
N GLN A 38 -44.15 -40.69 -9.70
CA GLN A 38 -44.99 -41.88 -9.93
C GLN A 38 -44.19 -43.09 -10.44
N ALA A 39 -43.09 -42.86 -11.16
CA ALA A 39 -42.25 -43.92 -11.71
C ALA A 39 -41.27 -44.56 -10.70
N THR A 40 -41.07 -43.95 -9.52
CA THR A 40 -40.08 -44.41 -8.54
C THR A 40 -40.72 -45.12 -7.35
N ALA A 41 -40.09 -46.19 -6.87
CA ALA A 41 -40.57 -46.90 -5.69
C ALA A 41 -40.52 -46.00 -4.43
N LEU A 42 -41.55 -46.07 -3.58
CA LEU A 42 -41.72 -45.19 -2.40
C LEU A 42 -40.48 -45.08 -1.50
N PRO A 43 -39.77 -46.17 -1.12
CA PRO A 43 -38.58 -46.06 -0.29
C PRO A 43 -37.44 -45.28 -0.97
N LEU A 44 -37.29 -45.46 -2.28
CA LEU A 44 -36.29 -44.73 -3.08
C LEU A 44 -36.67 -43.26 -3.22
N GLN A 45 -37.96 -42.97 -3.43
CA GLN A 45 -38.47 -41.61 -3.48
C GLN A 45 -38.21 -40.86 -2.16
N ALA A 46 -38.49 -41.48 -1.02
CA ALA A 46 -38.20 -40.91 0.29
C ALA A 46 -36.70 -40.65 0.49
N ALA A 47 -35.83 -41.58 0.08
CA ALA A 47 -34.38 -41.39 0.14
C ALA A 47 -33.92 -40.19 -0.70
N ARG A 48 -34.45 -40.02 -1.91
CA ARG A 48 -34.14 -38.88 -2.79
C ARG A 48 -34.61 -37.54 -2.20
N LEU A 49 -35.80 -37.50 -1.62
CA LEU A 49 -36.31 -36.31 -0.93
C LEU A 49 -35.45 -35.91 0.28
N ASN A 50 -34.97 -36.89 1.07
CA ASN A 50 -34.02 -36.63 2.14
C ASN A 50 -32.68 -36.06 1.62
N GLY A 51 -32.20 -36.57 0.48
CA GLY A 51 -31.04 -36.02 -0.22
C GLY A 51 -31.25 -34.56 -0.66
N LEU A 52 -32.42 -34.27 -1.24
CA LEU A 52 -32.79 -32.91 -1.64
C LEU A 52 -32.85 -31.95 -0.44
N LEU A 53 -33.46 -32.35 0.67
CA LEU A 53 -33.48 -31.55 1.90
C LEU A 53 -32.07 -31.21 2.39
N LYS A 54 -31.13 -32.17 2.33
CA LYS A 54 -29.73 -31.93 2.69
C LYS A 54 -29.05 -30.96 1.71
N ASN A 55 -29.31 -31.08 0.41
CA ASN A 55 -28.77 -30.17 -0.60
C ASN A 55 -29.31 -28.75 -0.43
N LEU A 56 -30.60 -28.59 -0.15
CA LEU A 56 -31.24 -27.31 0.14
C LEU A 56 -30.65 -26.67 1.40
N ALA A 57 -30.53 -27.42 2.49
CA ALA A 57 -29.92 -26.91 3.73
C ALA A 57 -28.46 -26.46 3.51
N ASN A 58 -27.69 -27.19 2.70
CA ASN A 58 -26.33 -26.79 2.33
C ASN A 58 -26.31 -25.50 1.49
N ALA A 59 -27.24 -25.35 0.53
CA ALA A 59 -27.37 -24.13 -0.26
C ALA A 59 -27.76 -22.92 0.62
N GLU A 60 -28.72 -23.09 1.53
CA GLU A 60 -29.11 -22.06 2.50
C GLU A 60 -27.92 -21.63 3.38
N GLY A 61 -27.15 -22.59 3.90
CA GLY A 61 -25.95 -22.31 4.69
C GLY A 61 -24.90 -21.50 3.90
N ALA A 62 -24.60 -21.92 2.67
CA ALA A 62 -23.64 -21.22 1.82
C ALA A 62 -24.11 -19.81 1.42
N VAL A 63 -25.41 -19.62 1.17
CA VAL A 63 -26.00 -18.30 0.91
C VAL A 63 -25.92 -17.42 2.16
N ALA A 64 -26.24 -17.95 3.34
CA ALA A 64 -26.18 -17.20 4.59
C ALA A 64 -24.75 -16.70 4.89
N GLU A 65 -23.74 -17.53 4.66
CA GLU A 65 -22.33 -17.16 4.79
C GLU A 65 -21.92 -16.06 3.78
N SER A 66 -22.29 -16.21 2.51
CA SER A 66 -21.98 -15.19 1.49
C SER A 66 -22.66 -13.86 1.80
N LEU A 67 -23.93 -13.88 2.24
CA LEU A 67 -24.65 -12.68 2.67
C LEU A 67 -23.99 -12.01 3.87
N ARG A 68 -23.58 -12.77 4.88
CA ARG A 68 -22.86 -12.23 6.04
C ARG A 68 -21.58 -11.52 5.61
N THR A 69 -20.80 -12.17 4.73
CA THR A 69 -19.52 -11.65 4.25
C THR A 69 -19.70 -10.38 3.43
N ARG A 70 -20.71 -10.34 2.55
CA ARG A 70 -21.05 -9.14 1.78
C ARG A 70 -21.52 -7.98 2.67
N LYS A 71 -22.36 -8.25 3.67
CA LYS A 71 -22.79 -7.23 4.64
C LYS A 71 -21.60 -6.63 5.39
N GLU A 72 -20.62 -7.44 5.76
CA GLU A 72 -19.43 -6.96 6.44
C GLU A 72 -18.55 -6.08 5.55
N MET A 73 -18.39 -6.43 4.26
CA MET A 73 -17.70 -5.60 3.28
C MET A 73 -18.43 -4.27 3.04
N ILE A 74 -19.76 -4.26 3.01
CA ILE A 74 -20.55 -3.03 2.86
C ILE A 74 -20.29 -2.09 4.06
N ARG A 75 -20.36 -2.60 5.29
CA ARG A 75 -20.12 -1.80 6.50
C ARG A 75 -18.73 -1.15 6.50
N SER A 76 -17.70 -1.87 6.06
CA SER A 76 -16.34 -1.32 6.02
C SER A 76 -16.18 -0.24 4.94
N LEU A 77 -16.83 -0.43 3.78
CA LEU A 77 -16.88 0.58 2.71
C LEU A 77 -17.59 1.85 3.19
N GLU A 78 -18.75 1.70 3.84
CA GLU A 78 -19.51 2.82 4.40
C GLU A 78 -18.69 3.56 5.46
N LYS A 79 -17.99 2.84 6.33
CA LYS A 79 -17.09 3.45 7.32
C LYS A 79 -15.98 4.26 6.65
N LEU A 80 -15.30 3.67 5.66
CA LEU A 80 -14.22 4.35 4.94
C LEU A 80 -14.74 5.59 4.20
N LEU A 81 -15.92 5.49 3.59
CA LEU A 81 -16.57 6.62 2.94
C LEU A 81 -16.85 7.75 3.93
N ALA A 82 -17.42 7.43 5.09
CA ALA A 82 -17.71 8.41 6.13
C ALA A 82 -16.44 9.11 6.64
N GLU A 83 -15.35 8.36 6.86
CA GLU A 83 -14.05 8.92 7.24
C GLU A 83 -13.50 9.89 6.18
N ASN A 84 -13.57 9.51 4.90
CA ASN A 84 -13.10 10.37 3.80
C ASN A 84 -13.97 11.62 3.62
N GLN A 85 -15.29 11.50 3.75
CA GLN A 85 -16.19 12.65 3.69
C GLN A 85 -15.91 13.64 4.82
N ASN A 86 -15.65 13.14 6.02
CA ASN A 86 -15.30 13.98 7.17
C ASN A 86 -13.95 14.68 6.95
N ALA A 87 -12.92 13.95 6.51
CA ALA A 87 -11.61 14.52 6.19
C ALA A 87 -11.72 15.59 5.10
N LEU A 88 -12.44 15.31 4.02
CA LEU A 88 -12.68 16.27 2.93
C LEU A 88 -13.35 17.55 3.45
N GLN A 89 -14.39 17.43 4.27
CA GLN A 89 -15.07 18.59 4.85
C GLN A 89 -14.11 19.45 5.69
N GLN A 90 -13.24 18.82 6.48
CA GLN A 90 -12.23 19.52 7.28
C GLN A 90 -11.20 20.22 6.39
N GLU A 91 -10.70 19.54 5.36
CA GLU A 91 -9.72 20.08 4.41
C GLU A 91 -10.29 21.28 3.63
N GLU A 92 -11.55 21.19 3.18
CA GLU A 92 -12.24 22.30 2.53
C GLU A 92 -12.41 23.51 3.46
N ALA A 93 -12.76 23.27 4.74
CA ALA A 93 -12.86 24.33 5.73
C ALA A 93 -11.50 25.00 6.00
N GLN A 94 -10.44 24.21 6.11
CA GLN A 94 -9.08 24.71 6.26
C GLN A 94 -8.65 25.52 5.03
N MET A 95 -8.96 25.06 3.81
CA MET A 95 -8.64 25.78 2.58
C MET A 95 -9.34 27.14 2.53
N LYS A 96 -10.63 27.21 2.90
CA LYS A 96 -11.37 28.47 3.00
C LYS A 96 -10.75 29.42 4.02
N LEU A 97 -10.37 28.91 5.20
CA LEU A 97 -9.70 29.69 6.23
C LEU A 97 -8.36 30.27 5.74
N LEU A 98 -7.52 29.44 5.12
CA LEU A 98 -6.22 29.86 4.59
C LEU A 98 -6.38 30.90 3.46
N SER A 99 -7.34 30.72 2.58
CA SER A 99 -7.66 31.69 1.52
C SER A 99 -8.08 33.06 2.09
N GLY A 100 -8.95 33.05 3.11
CA GLY A 100 -9.34 34.27 3.82
C GLY A 100 -8.15 34.98 4.47
N ARG A 101 -7.32 34.24 5.22
CA ARG A 101 -6.10 34.76 5.84
C ARG A 101 -5.12 35.32 4.80
N ARG A 102 -4.94 34.62 3.67
CA ARG A 102 -4.06 35.09 2.59
C ARG A 102 -4.52 36.45 2.07
N THR A 103 -5.81 36.59 1.79
CA THR A 103 -6.41 37.83 1.31
C THR A 103 -6.24 38.97 2.31
N GLU A 104 -6.44 38.69 3.60
CA GLU A 104 -6.25 39.68 4.68
C GLU A 104 -4.79 40.16 4.76
N ILE A 105 -3.83 39.23 4.72
CA ILE A 105 -2.39 39.57 4.76
C ILE A 105 -1.96 40.32 3.49
N GLU A 106 -2.46 39.94 2.32
CA GLU A 106 -2.20 40.65 1.06
C GLU A 106 -2.73 42.09 1.10
N HIS A 107 -3.92 42.30 1.68
CA HIS A 107 -4.45 43.64 1.89
C HIS A 107 -3.59 44.46 2.86
N LYS A 108 -3.17 43.88 4.00
CA LYS A 108 -2.26 44.54 4.95
C LYS A 108 -0.91 44.88 4.32
N LYS A 109 -0.34 43.96 3.54
CA LYS A 109 0.90 44.18 2.78
C LYS A 109 0.76 45.39 1.85
N ASN A 110 -0.31 45.46 1.07
CA ASN A 110 -0.54 46.55 0.15
C ASN A 110 -0.75 47.90 0.87
N GLN A 111 -1.43 47.91 2.02
CA GLN A 111 -1.56 49.12 2.85
C GLN A 111 -0.20 49.61 3.38
N VAL A 112 0.65 48.69 3.83
CA VAL A 112 2.01 49.02 4.30
C VAL A 112 2.86 49.58 3.14
N GLU A 113 2.83 48.93 1.97
CA GLU A 113 3.51 49.42 0.77
C GLU A 113 3.04 50.80 0.34
N ALA A 114 1.72 51.05 0.37
CA ALA A 114 1.15 52.36 0.06
C ALA A 114 1.57 53.44 1.07
N THR A 115 1.67 53.10 2.36
CA THR A 115 2.13 54.03 3.41
C THR A 115 3.61 54.39 3.25
N ILE A 116 4.44 53.40 2.86
CA ILE A 116 5.86 53.60 2.54
C ILE A 116 6.01 54.51 1.31
N LEU A 117 5.29 54.21 0.22
CA LEU A 117 5.36 55.00 -1.01
C LEU A 117 4.79 56.42 -0.82
N GLY A 118 3.77 56.57 0.03
CA GLY A 118 3.20 57.86 0.44
C GLY A 118 4.09 58.68 1.38
N GLY A 119 5.26 58.17 1.79
CA GLY A 119 6.24 58.91 2.60
C GLY A 119 5.83 59.14 4.06
N GLN A 120 4.86 58.37 4.58
CA GLN A 120 4.34 58.51 5.94
C GLN A 120 5.05 57.66 6.99
N VAL A 121 6.12 56.94 6.60
CA VAL A 121 7.11 56.43 7.55
C VAL A 121 7.89 57.63 8.09
N THR A 122 7.28 58.33 9.04
CA THR A 122 7.89 59.35 9.88
C THR A 122 8.87 60.26 9.15
N LYS A 123 8.29 61.29 8.53
CA LYS A 123 8.74 62.65 8.77
C LYS A 123 8.62 62.95 10.28
N GLN A 124 9.44 62.29 11.10
CA GLN A 124 9.82 62.78 12.42
C GLN A 124 10.83 63.90 12.13
N GLU A 125 10.30 65.03 11.69
CA GLU A 125 11.03 66.28 11.83
C GLU A 125 11.10 66.54 13.33
N ASP A 126 12.27 66.29 13.92
CA ASP A 126 12.87 67.42 14.61
C ASP A 126 13.91 68.03 13.66
N ARG A 127 13.59 69.23 13.22
CA ARG A 127 14.47 70.10 12.47
C ARG A 127 15.38 70.78 13.48
N THR A 128 16.53 70.19 13.75
CA THR A 128 17.72 70.97 14.05
C THR A 128 18.81 70.59 13.08
N SER A 129 19.12 71.55 12.21
CA SER A 129 20.28 71.57 11.36
C SER A 129 21.53 71.42 12.22
N THR A 130 22.11 70.23 12.27
CA THR A 130 23.52 70.02 12.61
C THR A 130 23.98 68.77 11.89
N GLU A 131 24.71 69.00 10.80
CA GLU A 131 25.58 68.01 10.18
C GLU A 131 26.45 67.38 11.29
N PRO A 132 26.44 66.05 11.48
CA PRO A 132 27.32 65.43 12.45
C PRO A 132 28.76 65.63 11.99
N GLU A 133 29.55 66.31 12.82
CA GLU A 133 30.98 66.51 12.61
C GLU A 133 31.64 65.15 12.33
N PRO A 134 32.48 65.01 11.30
CA PRO A 134 33.09 63.73 10.96
C PRO A 134 33.87 63.19 12.17
N PRO A 135 33.80 61.87 12.43
CA PRO A 135 34.47 61.28 13.58
C PRO A 135 35.95 61.61 13.52
N GLN A 136 36.49 62.08 14.65
CA GLN A 136 37.93 62.34 14.79
C GLN A 136 38.66 61.01 14.61
N PHE A 137 39.35 60.87 13.47
CA PHE A 137 40.27 59.76 13.25
C PHE A 137 41.40 59.92 14.26
N GLU A 138 41.41 59.06 15.28
CA GLU A 138 42.55 58.93 16.18
C GLU A 138 43.75 58.51 15.31
N ALA A 139 44.75 59.38 15.21
CA ALA A 139 45.93 59.14 14.40
C ALA A 139 46.64 57.89 14.94
N LEU A 140 46.69 56.84 14.11
CA LEU A 140 47.45 55.60 14.30
C LEU A 140 48.90 55.91 14.69
N THR A 141 49.13 56.06 15.99
CA THR A 141 50.46 56.01 16.57
C THR A 141 50.48 54.75 17.41
N PRO A 142 51.00 53.64 16.89
CA PRO A 142 51.15 52.43 17.69
C PRO A 142 52.01 52.75 18.92
N PRO A 143 51.60 52.37 20.14
CA PRO A 143 52.49 52.46 21.29
C PRO A 143 53.70 51.53 21.08
N PRO A 144 54.90 51.93 21.52
CA PRO A 144 56.11 51.13 21.36
C PRO A 144 55.97 49.78 22.06
N GLN A 145 56.31 48.70 21.36
CA GLN A 145 56.36 47.35 21.92
C GLN A 145 57.48 47.29 22.96
N SER A 146 57.11 47.07 24.22
CA SER A 146 58.03 46.58 25.24
C SER A 146 57.93 45.06 25.27
N ASP A 147 58.96 44.42 24.73
CA ASP A 147 59.27 43.00 24.93
C ASP A 147 59.50 42.74 26.41
N ALA A 148 58.64 41.92 27.03
CA ALA A 148 58.98 41.11 28.20
C ALA A 148 57.84 40.14 28.55
N ASP A 149 58.25 38.88 28.73
CA ASP A 149 57.62 37.85 29.56
C ASP A 149 56.55 36.95 28.93
N ASP A 150 57.10 36.01 28.16
CA ASP A 150 56.63 34.67 27.85
C ASP A 150 56.43 33.85 29.14
N GLU A 151 55.18 33.61 29.58
CA GLU A 151 54.83 32.44 30.41
C GLU A 151 53.37 31.97 30.17
N HIS A 152 53.26 30.79 29.55
CA HIS A 152 52.37 29.67 29.89
C HIS A 152 50.90 29.91 30.32
N VAL A 153 49.94 29.52 29.46
CA VAL A 153 48.83 28.58 29.78
C VAL A 153 48.35 27.91 28.46
N GLN A 154 48.77 26.69 28.12
CA GLN A 154 48.02 25.42 28.22
C GLN A 154 46.59 25.47 27.62
N SER A 155 46.38 24.89 26.43
CA SER A 155 45.88 23.50 26.20
C SER A 155 44.43 23.31 26.69
N ASP A 156 43.42 22.86 25.94
CA ASP A 156 43.41 21.94 24.81
C ASP A 156 42.02 21.90 24.13
N PRO A 157 41.92 21.26 22.95
CA PRO A 157 40.74 21.21 22.08
C PRO A 157 39.81 20.00 22.29
N ILE A 158 38.61 20.13 21.73
CA ILE A 158 37.70 19.12 21.15
C ILE A 158 37.89 17.67 21.67
N LYS A 159 36.95 17.25 22.53
CA LYS A 159 36.78 15.85 22.91
C LYS A 159 36.23 15.02 21.74
N THR A 160 37.08 14.14 21.21
CA THR A 160 36.66 12.88 20.60
C THR A 160 37.15 11.77 21.53
N GLU A 161 36.23 11.04 22.17
CA GLU A 161 36.57 9.84 22.93
C GLU A 161 35.97 8.61 22.25
N GLN A 162 36.88 7.78 21.73
CA GLN A 162 36.71 6.35 21.57
C GLN A 162 36.61 5.70 22.96
N ASN A 163 35.84 4.62 23.10
CA ASN A 163 36.46 3.33 23.44
C ASN A 163 35.51 2.15 23.15
N GLY A 164 36.04 1.15 22.45
CA GLY A 164 35.41 -0.16 22.33
C GLY A 164 36.02 -1.14 23.34
N ASN A 165 35.30 -2.22 23.63
CA ASN A 165 35.94 -3.53 23.68
C ASN A 165 34.95 -4.70 23.50
N ASN A 166 35.37 -5.62 22.63
CA ASN A 166 35.08 -7.06 22.52
C ASN A 166 33.76 -7.60 21.92
N GLY A 167 33.89 -8.25 20.74
CA GLY A 167 33.16 -9.49 20.44
C GLY A 167 32.66 -9.76 18.99
N VAL A 168 33.56 -9.87 18.01
CA VAL A 168 33.61 -10.75 16.78
C VAL A 168 32.34 -11.53 16.26
N PRO A 169 32.27 -11.93 14.97
CA PRO A 169 31.88 -11.18 13.77
C PRO A 169 30.68 -11.82 12.99
N GLN A 170 29.87 -11.06 12.23
CA GLN A 170 29.25 -11.65 11.02
C GLN A 170 28.86 -10.62 9.95
N GLN A 171 29.60 -10.73 8.84
CA GLN A 171 29.40 -10.28 7.47
C GLN A 171 28.07 -9.56 7.15
N THR A 172 28.16 -8.27 6.89
CA THR A 172 27.17 -7.52 6.09
C THR A 172 27.77 -7.24 4.71
N PRO A 173 27.10 -7.58 3.60
CA PRO A 173 27.28 -6.86 2.36
C PRO A 173 26.42 -5.59 2.39
N THR A 174 27.09 -4.44 2.37
CA THR A 174 26.61 -3.16 1.82
C THR A 174 26.08 -3.42 0.39
N PHE A 175 24.96 -2.91 -0.12
CA PHE A 175 24.29 -1.60 -0.07
C PHE A 175 22.82 -1.79 -0.52
N PRO A 176 21.88 -0.85 -0.23
CA PRO A 176 20.74 -0.65 -1.13
C PRO A 176 20.82 0.72 -1.81
N VAL A 177 21.22 0.73 -3.07
CA VAL A 177 20.74 1.75 -4.00
C VAL A 177 19.29 1.36 -4.31
N VAL A 178 18.34 2.04 -3.67
CA VAL A 178 16.92 1.86 -3.96
C VAL A 178 16.64 2.54 -5.30
N ALA A 179 16.68 1.77 -6.37
CA ALA A 179 16.06 2.17 -7.64
C ALA A 179 14.54 1.92 -7.51
N PRO A 180 13.68 2.88 -7.92
CA PRO A 180 12.24 2.67 -7.89
C PRO A 180 11.85 1.51 -8.83
N GLY A 181 11.20 0.47 -8.31
CA GLY A 181 10.68 -0.64 -9.12
C GLY A 181 10.94 -2.07 -8.62
N ILE A 182 11.79 -2.26 -7.61
CA ILE A 182 12.14 -3.61 -7.10
C ILE A 182 11.09 -4.15 -6.09
N GLU A 183 10.23 -3.29 -5.57
CA GLU A 183 9.21 -3.65 -4.56
C GLU A 183 8.18 -4.65 -5.09
N MET A 184 7.83 -4.56 -6.38
CA MET A 184 6.92 -5.54 -7.01
C MET A 184 7.53 -6.94 -7.08
N LEU A 185 8.84 -7.05 -7.29
CA LEU A 185 9.51 -8.36 -7.33
C LEU A 185 9.64 -8.98 -5.93
N SER A 186 9.83 -8.15 -4.90
CA SER A 186 9.86 -8.60 -3.50
C SER A 186 8.51 -9.19 -3.06
N SER A 187 7.39 -8.64 -3.56
CA SER A 187 6.04 -9.19 -3.33
C SER A 187 5.78 -10.54 -4.03
N VAL A 188 6.41 -10.78 -5.19
CA VAL A 188 6.34 -12.07 -5.90
C VAL A 188 7.19 -13.13 -5.21
N ALA A 189 8.39 -12.79 -4.74
CA ALA A 189 9.26 -13.71 -4.02
C ALA A 189 8.67 -14.16 -2.67
N ALA A 190 7.91 -13.29 -1.99
CA ALA A 190 7.22 -13.62 -0.74
C ALA A 190 6.10 -14.67 -0.89
N ASN A 191 5.59 -14.90 -2.11
CA ASN A 191 4.55 -15.89 -2.39
C ASN A 191 5.09 -17.30 -2.69
N TYR A 192 6.40 -17.47 -2.87
CA TYR A 192 7.01 -18.80 -2.99
C TYR A 192 7.34 -19.36 -1.61
N GLN A 193 6.38 -20.05 -0.99
CA GLN A 193 6.68 -20.93 0.14
C GLN A 193 7.49 -22.13 -0.36
N ALA A 194 8.75 -22.20 0.06
CA ALA A 194 9.60 -23.37 -0.17
C ALA A 194 8.95 -24.61 0.45
N VAL A 195 8.70 -25.63 -0.38
CA VAL A 195 8.15 -26.92 0.06
C VAL A 195 9.20 -27.61 0.94
N PRO A 196 8.88 -28.03 2.18
CA PRO A 196 9.86 -28.68 3.02
C PRO A 196 10.16 -30.09 2.47
N ILE A 197 11.37 -30.27 1.94
CA ILE A 197 11.87 -31.57 1.52
C ILE A 197 12.38 -32.30 2.78
N ASN A 198 11.44 -32.83 3.58
CA ASN A 198 11.81 -33.66 4.73
C ASN A 198 12.21 -35.05 4.22
N GLY A 199 13.51 -35.25 4.03
CA GLY A 199 14.12 -36.50 3.61
C GLY A 199 13.99 -37.60 4.66
N SER A 200 12.91 -38.38 4.59
CA SER A 200 12.80 -39.69 5.23
C SER A 200 12.98 -40.78 4.18
N ASN A 201 14.18 -41.35 4.11
CA ASN A 201 14.56 -42.43 3.22
C ASN A 201 13.70 -43.69 3.43
N LYS A 202 12.59 -43.81 2.70
CA LYS A 202 12.00 -45.11 2.34
C LYS A 202 12.28 -45.35 0.86
N LYS A 203 13.22 -46.27 0.61
CA LYS A 203 13.63 -46.76 -0.70
C LYS A 203 12.39 -47.15 -1.52
N ARG A 204 11.93 -46.28 -2.42
CA ARG A 204 10.94 -46.64 -3.45
C ARG A 204 11.70 -47.21 -4.63
N LYS A 205 11.48 -48.50 -4.85
CA LYS A 205 11.95 -49.26 -6.01
C LYS A 205 11.30 -48.63 -7.25
N VAL A 206 12.11 -47.98 -8.08
CA VAL A 206 11.69 -47.49 -9.41
C VAL A 206 11.53 -48.72 -10.29
N ALA A 207 10.29 -49.01 -10.69
CA ALA A 207 10.03 -49.93 -11.80
C ALA A 207 10.23 -49.15 -13.11
N PRO A 208 10.91 -49.72 -14.12
CA PRO A 208 10.97 -49.12 -15.45
C PRO A 208 9.70 -49.59 -16.18
N SER A 209 8.66 -48.78 -16.16
CA SER A 209 7.52 -48.97 -17.04
C SER A 209 7.24 -47.63 -17.72
N ASP A 210 7.46 -47.65 -19.03
CA ASP A 210 7.27 -46.62 -20.03
C ASP A 210 5.88 -46.00 -20.00
N ASP A 211 5.67 -44.99 -19.15
CA ASP A 211 4.55 -44.07 -19.28
C ASP A 211 5.08 -42.63 -19.10
N PHE A 212 5.90 -42.21 -20.08
CA PHE A 212 5.92 -40.79 -20.42
C PHE A 212 4.52 -40.46 -20.95
N PRO A 213 3.83 -39.46 -20.38
CA PRO A 213 2.54 -39.04 -20.93
C PRO A 213 2.78 -38.58 -22.37
N ASP A 214 2.18 -39.30 -23.31
CA ASP A 214 2.08 -38.96 -24.72
C ASP A 214 1.42 -37.58 -24.80
N LEU A 215 2.24 -36.54 -24.97
CA LEU A 215 1.79 -35.18 -25.25
C LEU A 215 1.31 -35.17 -26.69
N GLY A 216 0.09 -35.70 -26.86
CA GLY A 216 -0.65 -35.69 -28.10
C GLY A 216 -0.51 -34.34 -28.80
N ASN A 217 -0.21 -34.44 -30.08
CA ASN A 217 0.11 -33.39 -31.06
C ASN A 217 -1.01 -32.36 -31.32
N ASP A 218 -1.87 -32.09 -30.35
CA ASP A 218 -3.08 -31.27 -30.47
C ASP A 218 -3.08 -30.04 -29.54
N GLY A 219 -1.92 -29.68 -28.99
CA GLY A 219 -1.80 -28.62 -27.98
C GLY A 219 -1.57 -27.19 -28.49
N ILE A 220 -1.79 -26.90 -29.79
CA ILE A 220 -1.71 -25.54 -30.31
C ILE A 220 -3.13 -25.06 -30.58
N ASP A 221 -3.61 -24.17 -29.72
CA ASP A 221 -4.90 -23.48 -29.84
C ASP A 221 -5.04 -22.84 -31.24
N GLU A 222 -6.25 -22.90 -31.79
CA GLU A 222 -6.56 -22.45 -33.14
C GLU A 222 -6.14 -20.98 -33.38
N ASP A 223 -6.31 -20.15 -32.35
CA ASP A 223 -5.91 -18.74 -32.34
C ASP A 223 -4.38 -18.56 -32.45
N VAL A 224 -3.60 -19.48 -31.88
CA VAL A 224 -2.12 -19.46 -31.95
C VAL A 224 -1.64 -19.89 -33.33
N LYS A 225 -2.36 -20.82 -33.98
CA LYS A 225 -2.10 -21.18 -35.39
C LYS A 225 -2.39 -20.01 -36.34
N GLU A 226 -3.38 -19.18 -36.05
CA GLU A 226 -3.72 -18.02 -36.87
C GLU A 226 -2.66 -16.91 -36.76
N MET A 227 -2.15 -16.63 -35.56
CA MET A 227 -1.06 -15.66 -35.37
C MET A 227 0.22 -16.07 -36.11
N LEU A 228 0.61 -17.35 -36.06
CA LEU A 228 1.80 -17.84 -36.75
C LEU A 228 1.71 -17.72 -38.28
N ARG A 229 0.49 -17.80 -38.84
CA ARG A 229 0.26 -17.65 -40.28
C ARG A 229 0.36 -16.19 -40.73
N ASN A 230 -0.12 -15.25 -39.92
CA ASN A 230 -0.03 -13.83 -40.22
C ASN A 230 1.42 -13.29 -40.15
N ASP A 231 2.22 -13.82 -39.22
CA ASP A 231 3.64 -13.42 -39.08
C ASP A 231 4.53 -13.99 -40.21
N GLY A 232 4.08 -15.02 -40.92
CA GLY A 232 4.79 -15.62 -42.05
C GLY A 232 4.56 -14.95 -43.41
N GLN A 233 3.69 -13.94 -43.49
CA GLN A 233 3.31 -13.26 -44.75
C GLN A 233 3.95 -11.88 -44.95
N SER A 234 4.94 -11.53 -44.13
CA SER A 234 5.81 -10.36 -44.34
C SER A 234 7.27 -10.79 -44.53
N ALA A 235 7.56 -11.44 -45.65
CA ALA A 235 8.91 -11.58 -46.23
C ALA A 235 8.81 -11.75 -47.75
#